data_AF-A0A7S2Y0W5-F1
#
_entry.id   AF-A0A7S2Y0W5-F1
#
_cell.length_a   1.000
_cell.length_b   1.000
_cell.length_c   1.000
_cell.angle_alpha   90.00
_cell.angle_beta   90.00
_cell.angle_gamma   90.00
#
_symmetry.space_group_name_H-M   'P 1'
#
loop_
_entity.id
_entity.type
_entity.pdbx_description
1 polymer ?
#
loop_
_entity_poly.entity_id
_entity_poly.type
_entity_poly.pdbx_seq_one_letter_code
_entity_poly.pdbx_strand_id
1 'polypeptide(L)'
;GLEMIQQKCQPALDAYLAKEIPDLAAADEALYEQTEWATTWPWPIEQYLPVLHLARSKGLPLIALNTDKDVMDKVKQQGLEALTDQEKQKFVSDPQGFIGAVRDQGFKWYTEMVILPGYERQAAAGMLGPNPTQRNFFAARILWDEAIASRINSYISEHPKELVVALVGSDHVKHGFGVGWRLERLLGGDGSPIRDDGTDREKKRDPWDAPVKNILLNPTAKESGSYGVPKLNLVIGYAEKLEYLRPLADFVWFSKSPRVSLISRMMDPIN
;
A
#
# COMPACT_ATOMS: atom_id res chain seq x y z
N GLY A 1 -7.87 7.80 4.01
CA GLY A 1 -6.67 7.33 4.71
C GLY A 1 -5.42 7.72 3.95
N LEU A 2 -4.36 8.07 4.67
CA LEU A 2 -3.16 8.74 4.18
C LEU A 2 -1.89 8.00 4.63
N GLU A 3 -1.20 7.33 3.70
CA GLU A 3 0.06 6.63 3.98
C GLU A 3 1.18 7.57 4.44
N MET A 4 1.22 8.77 3.89
CA MET A 4 2.27 9.75 4.17
C MET A 4 2.28 10.27 5.60
N ILE A 5 1.24 9.99 6.40
CA ILE A 5 1.08 10.50 7.76
C ILE A 5 1.13 9.35 8.76
N GLN A 6 2.01 9.49 9.75
CA GLN A 6 2.20 8.57 10.86
C GLN A 6 0.96 8.51 11.75
N GLN A 7 0.59 7.34 12.24
CA GLN A 7 -0.58 7.16 13.11
C GLN A 7 -0.53 8.06 14.36
N LYS A 8 0.66 8.31 14.95
CA LYS A 8 0.79 9.26 16.08
C LYS A 8 0.37 10.70 15.74
N CYS A 9 0.38 11.08 14.46
CA CYS A 9 0.04 12.42 13.98
C CYS A 9 -1.45 12.58 13.65
N GLN A 10 -2.32 11.61 14.00
CA GLN A 10 -3.78 11.75 13.84
C GLN A 10 -4.33 13.07 14.43
N PRO A 11 -3.90 13.55 15.62
CA PRO A 11 -4.40 14.82 16.15
C PRO A 11 -4.17 16.03 15.23
N ALA A 12 -3.11 16.02 14.42
CA ALA A 12 -2.84 17.10 13.47
C ALA A 12 -3.89 17.13 12.34
N LEU A 13 -4.31 15.94 11.87
CA LEU A 13 -5.39 15.83 10.89
C LEU A 13 -6.72 16.29 11.47
N ASP A 14 -7.00 15.94 12.72
CA ASP A 14 -8.24 16.27 13.39
C ASP A 14 -8.34 17.81 13.59
N ALA A 15 -7.28 18.46 14.06
CA ALA A 15 -7.20 19.93 14.18
C ALA A 15 -7.33 20.65 12.82
N TYR A 16 -6.69 20.09 11.78
CA TYR A 16 -6.77 20.63 10.42
C TYR A 16 -8.21 20.60 9.86
N LEU A 17 -8.93 19.49 10.07
CA LEU A 17 -10.33 19.32 9.67
C LEU A 17 -11.29 20.16 10.51
N ALA A 18 -11.02 20.32 11.81
CA ALA A 18 -11.79 21.18 12.72
C ALA A 18 -11.63 22.67 12.40
N LYS A 19 -10.68 23.04 11.51
CA LYS A 19 -10.38 24.42 11.12
C LYS A 19 -10.00 25.28 12.33
N GLU A 20 -9.28 24.71 13.29
CA GLU A 20 -8.75 25.45 14.44
C GLU A 20 -7.89 26.64 14.01
N ILE A 21 -7.18 26.48 12.89
CA ILE A 21 -6.59 27.57 12.12
C ILE A 21 -7.51 27.84 10.91
N PRO A 22 -8.20 29.00 10.86
CA PRO A 22 -9.12 29.31 9.77
C PRO A 22 -8.41 29.58 8.44
N ASP A 23 -7.30 30.33 8.48
CA ASP A 23 -6.48 30.63 7.30
C ASP A 23 -5.89 29.35 6.71
N LEU A 24 -6.09 29.15 5.40
CA LEU A 24 -5.73 27.88 4.76
C LEU A 24 -4.21 27.71 4.64
N ALA A 25 -3.47 28.77 4.30
CA ALA A 25 -2.02 28.70 4.15
C ALA A 25 -1.36 28.41 5.51
N ALA A 26 -1.77 29.12 6.56
CA ALA A 26 -1.29 28.86 7.92
C ALA A 26 -1.69 27.46 8.42
N ALA A 27 -2.87 26.95 8.05
CA ALA A 27 -3.27 25.59 8.39
C ALA A 27 -2.43 24.53 7.65
N ASP A 28 -2.06 24.77 6.39
CA ASP A 28 -1.19 23.88 5.62
C ASP A 28 0.24 23.86 6.20
N GLU A 29 0.77 25.02 6.61
CA GLU A 29 2.07 25.13 7.31
C GLU A 29 2.05 24.39 8.65
N ALA A 30 1.02 24.62 9.47
CA ALA A 30 0.87 23.91 10.74
C ALA A 30 0.74 22.38 10.55
N LEU A 31 -0.01 21.94 9.54
CA LEU A 31 -0.14 20.52 9.21
C LEU A 31 1.22 19.93 8.79
N TYR A 32 1.99 20.64 7.96
CA TYR A 32 3.33 20.22 7.54
C TYR A 32 4.27 20.00 8.74
N GLU A 33 4.27 20.94 9.69
CA GLU A 33 5.10 20.85 10.89
C GLU A 33 4.64 19.72 11.83
N GLN A 34 3.34 19.67 12.14
CA GLN A 34 2.77 18.72 13.11
C GLN A 34 2.79 17.26 12.61
N THR A 35 2.79 17.06 11.30
CA THR A 35 2.97 15.73 10.69
C THR A 35 4.44 15.34 10.54
N GLU A 36 5.37 16.21 10.95
CA GLU A 36 6.82 16.02 10.82
C GLU A 36 7.24 15.78 9.36
N TRP A 37 6.50 16.35 8.41
CA TRP A 37 6.53 15.97 6.99
C TRP A 37 7.95 15.97 6.41
N ALA A 38 8.71 17.04 6.69
CA ALA A 38 10.08 17.26 6.22
C ALA A 38 11.03 16.08 6.47
N THR A 39 10.79 15.30 7.53
CA THR A 39 11.70 14.23 7.99
C THR A 39 11.14 12.82 7.81
N THR A 40 9.86 12.72 7.43
CA THR A 40 9.10 11.47 7.45
C THR A 40 8.61 11.08 6.08
N TRP A 41 8.40 12.06 5.19
CA TRP A 41 7.92 11.84 3.85
C TRP A 41 8.82 12.50 2.80
N PRO A 42 9.37 11.73 1.83
CA PRO A 42 10.33 12.26 0.87
C PRO A 42 9.70 13.10 -0.23
N TRP A 43 8.37 13.10 -0.35
CA TRP A 43 7.66 13.77 -1.43
C TRP A 43 7.12 15.14 -0.98
N PRO A 44 7.15 16.18 -1.85
CA PRO A 44 6.64 17.51 -1.51
C PRO A 44 5.15 17.48 -1.10
N ILE A 45 4.79 18.21 -0.05
CA ILE A 45 3.41 18.23 0.49
C ILE A 45 2.41 18.79 -0.53
N GLU A 46 2.86 19.66 -1.43
CA GLU A 46 2.07 20.31 -2.47
C GLU A 46 1.42 19.29 -3.41
N GLN A 47 2.02 18.11 -3.57
CA GLN A 47 1.44 17.01 -4.35
C GLN A 47 0.18 16.41 -3.71
N TYR A 48 -0.02 16.65 -2.41
CA TYR A 48 -1.10 16.09 -1.59
C TYR A 48 -2.09 17.14 -1.11
N LEU A 49 -1.70 18.42 -1.08
CA LEU A 49 -2.58 19.54 -0.71
C LEU A 49 -3.94 19.52 -1.42
N PRO A 50 -4.07 19.22 -2.73
CA PRO A 50 -5.39 19.17 -3.37
C PRO A 50 -6.37 18.19 -2.71
N VAL A 51 -5.89 17.03 -2.24
CA VAL A 51 -6.74 16.06 -1.54
C VAL A 51 -7.03 16.51 -0.11
N LEU A 52 -6.04 17.07 0.59
CA LEU A 52 -6.19 17.60 1.94
C LEU A 52 -7.19 18.77 1.98
N HIS A 53 -7.08 19.70 1.02
CA HIS A 53 -8.00 20.81 0.82
C HIS A 53 -9.42 20.33 0.53
N LEU A 54 -9.57 19.32 -0.34
CA LEU A 54 -10.87 18.72 -0.62
C LEU A 54 -11.48 18.15 0.67
N ALA A 55 -10.72 17.34 1.43
CA ALA A 55 -11.19 16.76 2.67
C ALA A 55 -11.58 17.83 3.70
N ARG A 56 -10.75 18.85 3.93
CA ARG A 56 -11.04 19.97 4.83
C ARG A 56 -12.25 20.80 4.40
N SER A 57 -12.40 21.04 3.10
CA SER A 57 -13.55 21.81 2.57
C SER A 57 -14.88 21.06 2.73
N LYS A 58 -14.85 19.73 2.62
CA LYS A 58 -16.02 18.84 2.68
C LYS A 58 -16.25 18.22 4.05
N GLY A 59 -15.33 18.41 5.01
CA GLY A 59 -15.39 17.76 6.31
C GLY A 59 -15.25 16.24 6.24
N LEU A 60 -14.49 15.73 5.26
CA LEU A 60 -14.26 14.29 5.14
C LEU A 60 -13.23 13.86 6.19
N PRO A 61 -13.51 12.82 6.99
CA PRO A 61 -12.54 12.28 7.93
C PRO A 61 -11.23 11.89 7.23
N LEU A 62 -10.11 12.27 7.84
CA LEU A 62 -8.77 11.88 7.43
C LEU A 62 -8.22 10.89 8.44
N ILE A 63 -7.52 9.88 7.95
CA ILE A 63 -6.98 8.80 8.77
C ILE A 63 -5.49 8.73 8.50
N ALA A 64 -4.65 8.92 9.51
CA ALA A 64 -3.22 8.68 9.43
C ALA A 64 -2.96 7.17 9.46
N LEU A 65 -2.22 6.65 8.48
CA LEU A 65 -2.08 5.20 8.26
C LEU A 65 -0.70 4.65 8.60
N ASN A 66 0.36 5.45 8.50
CA ASN A 66 1.72 4.93 8.55
C ASN A 66 2.16 4.48 9.95
N THR A 67 3.15 3.59 9.98
CA THR A 67 3.95 3.33 11.18
C THR A 67 4.69 4.61 11.60
N ASP A 68 4.93 4.76 12.90
CA ASP A 68 5.73 5.87 13.42
C ASP A 68 7.20 5.70 13.00
N LYS A 69 7.87 6.81 12.68
CA LYS A 69 9.22 6.85 12.10
C LYS A 69 10.25 6.18 12.99
N ASP A 70 10.18 6.40 14.30
CA ASP A 70 11.07 5.81 15.29
C ASP A 70 10.94 4.28 15.33
N VAL A 71 9.71 3.76 15.25
CA VAL A 71 9.42 2.33 15.16
C VAL A 71 9.95 1.76 13.84
N MET A 72 9.71 2.45 12.74
CA MET A 72 10.17 2.04 11.42
C MET A 72 11.69 2.05 11.31
N ASP A 73 12.37 3.06 11.84
CA ASP A 73 13.83 3.15 11.87
C ASP A 73 14.44 2.05 12.75
N LYS A 74 13.81 1.74 13.88
CA LYS A 74 14.19 0.60 14.74
C LYS A 74 14.16 -0.72 13.97
N VAL A 75 13.09 -0.98 13.22
CA VAL A 75 12.95 -2.21 12.42
C VAL A 75 13.94 -2.25 11.26
N LYS A 76 14.20 -1.12 10.60
CA LYS A 76 15.21 -1.02 9.54
C LYS A 76 16.63 -1.34 10.05
N GLN A 77 16.93 -1.01 11.30
CA GLN A 77 18.24 -1.27 11.90
C GLN A 77 18.36 -2.67 12.51
N GLN A 78 17.31 -3.15 13.18
CA GLN A 78 17.41 -4.30 14.09
C GLN A 78 16.47 -5.46 13.73
N GLY A 79 15.56 -5.28 12.77
CA GLY A 79 14.54 -6.27 12.41
C GLY A 79 13.27 -6.18 13.29
N LEU A 80 12.32 -7.09 13.05
CA LEU A 80 11.03 -7.12 13.78
C LEU A 80 11.20 -7.46 15.25
N GLU A 81 12.29 -8.15 15.61
CA GLU A 81 12.58 -8.58 16.98
C GLU A 81 12.81 -7.39 17.93
N ALA A 82 13.13 -6.22 17.39
CA ALA A 82 13.31 -5.00 18.17
C ALA A 82 12.00 -4.31 18.58
N LEU A 83 10.85 -4.75 18.03
CA LEU A 83 9.56 -4.22 18.42
C LEU A 83 9.19 -4.66 19.83
N THR A 84 8.76 -3.70 20.64
CA THR A 84 8.11 -3.98 21.93
C THR A 84 6.73 -4.61 21.68
N ASP A 85 6.18 -5.26 22.69
CA ASP A 85 4.85 -5.87 22.57
C ASP A 85 3.76 -4.81 22.38
N GLN A 86 3.93 -3.61 22.94
CA GLN A 86 3.03 -2.48 22.69
C GLN A 86 3.09 -2.02 21.23
N GLU A 87 4.28 -1.94 20.63
CA GLU A 87 4.44 -1.58 19.21
C GLU A 87 3.84 -2.64 18.30
N LYS A 88 4.05 -3.92 18.61
CA LYS A 88 3.42 -5.03 17.86
C LYS A 88 1.90 -4.93 17.94
N GLN A 89 1.33 -4.76 19.12
CA GLN A 89 -0.12 -4.63 19.32
C GLN A 89 -0.70 -3.39 18.61
N LYS A 90 0.05 -2.29 18.58
CA LYS A 90 -0.37 -1.06 17.89
C LYS A 90 -0.47 -1.24 16.37
N PHE A 91 0.51 -1.91 15.75
CA PHE A 91 0.63 -1.95 14.29
C PHE A 91 0.24 -3.29 13.66
N VAL A 92 0.06 -4.35 14.44
CA VAL A 92 -0.29 -5.68 13.95
C VAL A 92 -1.50 -6.19 14.71
N SER A 93 -2.69 -5.97 14.13
CA SER A 93 -3.96 -6.38 14.72
C SER A 93 -4.20 -7.89 14.71
N ASP A 94 -3.54 -8.62 13.79
CA ASP A 94 -3.55 -10.09 13.72
C ASP A 94 -2.11 -10.65 13.63
N PRO A 95 -1.45 -10.92 14.77
CA PRO A 95 -0.10 -11.45 14.79
C PRO A 95 0.04 -12.81 14.11
N GLN A 96 -0.99 -13.67 14.18
CA GLN A 96 -0.93 -15.01 13.61
C GLN A 96 -1.02 -14.96 12.09
N GLY A 97 -1.96 -14.18 11.54
CA GLY A 97 -2.05 -13.95 10.11
C GLY A 97 -0.81 -13.22 9.57
N PHE A 98 -0.25 -12.26 10.31
CA PHE A 98 0.98 -11.57 9.92
C PHE A 98 2.16 -12.53 9.71
N ILE A 99 2.38 -13.46 10.66
CA ILE A 99 3.41 -14.51 10.55
C ILE A 99 3.03 -15.56 9.50
N GLY A 100 1.75 -15.91 9.39
CA GLY A 100 1.24 -16.88 8.42
C GLY A 100 1.42 -16.42 6.98
N ALA A 101 1.23 -15.12 6.71
CA ALA A 101 1.30 -14.55 5.37
C ALA A 101 2.63 -14.80 4.68
N VAL A 102 3.76 -14.69 5.40
CA VAL A 102 5.09 -14.91 4.82
C VAL A 102 5.39 -16.38 4.50
N ARG A 103 4.55 -17.31 4.94
CA ARG A 103 4.65 -18.75 4.64
C ARG A 103 3.86 -19.13 3.39
N ASP A 104 3.00 -18.26 2.88
CA ASP A 104 2.26 -18.51 1.64
C ASP A 104 3.23 -18.59 0.46
N GLN A 105 3.08 -19.59 -0.41
CA GLN A 105 3.96 -19.75 -1.57
C GLN A 105 3.91 -18.55 -2.52
N GLY A 106 2.74 -17.91 -2.63
CA GLY A 106 2.53 -16.66 -3.35
C GLY A 106 3.32 -15.48 -2.80
N PHE A 107 3.55 -15.46 -1.49
CA PHE A 107 4.30 -14.39 -0.84
C PHE A 107 5.75 -14.32 -1.31
N LYS A 108 6.34 -15.47 -1.65
CA LYS A 108 7.70 -15.53 -2.21
C LYS A 108 7.80 -14.71 -3.50
N TRP A 109 6.81 -14.77 -4.40
CA TRP A 109 6.84 -13.97 -5.62
C TRP A 109 6.60 -12.48 -5.36
N TYR A 110 5.72 -12.13 -4.43
CA TYR A 110 5.60 -10.72 -4.01
C TYR A 110 6.94 -10.18 -3.51
N THR A 111 7.67 -10.99 -2.74
CA THR A 111 9.01 -10.64 -2.27
C THR A 111 9.98 -10.42 -3.42
N GLU A 112 10.07 -11.36 -4.36
CA GLU A 112 11.01 -11.33 -5.50
C GLU A 112 10.68 -10.23 -6.52
N MET A 113 9.40 -9.95 -6.76
CA MET A 113 8.96 -9.05 -7.84
C MET A 113 8.64 -7.63 -7.37
N VAL A 114 8.31 -7.45 -6.09
CA VAL A 114 7.93 -6.14 -5.53
C VAL A 114 8.94 -5.66 -4.50
N ILE A 115 9.17 -6.45 -3.43
CA ILE A 115 9.97 -6.00 -2.29
C ILE A 115 11.46 -5.86 -2.66
N LEU A 116 12.09 -6.90 -3.20
CA LEU A 116 13.53 -6.90 -3.50
C LEU A 116 13.91 -5.88 -4.59
N PRO A 117 13.17 -5.73 -5.70
CA PRO A 117 13.43 -4.67 -6.65
C PRO A 117 13.26 -3.27 -6.03
N GLY A 118 12.35 -3.12 -5.07
CA GLY A 118 12.21 -1.90 -4.27
C GLY A 118 13.46 -1.60 -3.44
N TYR A 119 14.02 -2.62 -2.77
CA TYR A 119 15.29 -2.52 -2.04
C TYR A 119 16.42 -2.08 -2.97
N GLU A 120 16.60 -2.74 -4.11
CA GLU A 120 17.68 -2.43 -5.06
C GLU A 120 17.59 -0.99 -5.57
N ARG A 121 16.39 -0.53 -5.94
CA ARG A 121 16.17 0.85 -6.40
C ARG A 121 16.50 1.87 -5.31
N GLN A 122 16.04 1.65 -4.09
CA GLN A 122 16.27 2.57 -2.98
C GLN A 122 17.73 2.56 -2.53
N ALA A 123 18.40 1.39 -2.59
CA ALA A 123 19.83 1.27 -2.33
C ALA A 123 20.64 2.08 -3.35
N ALA A 124 20.33 1.90 -4.64
CA ALA A 124 20.98 2.63 -5.74
C ALA A 124 20.75 4.15 -5.65
N ALA A 125 19.61 4.58 -5.07
CA ALA A 125 19.29 5.99 -4.84
C ALA A 125 19.80 6.55 -3.50
N GLY A 126 20.49 5.75 -2.67
CA GLY A 126 20.99 6.18 -1.36
C GLY A 126 19.89 6.47 -0.33
N MET A 127 18.68 5.92 -0.51
CA MET A 127 17.51 6.23 0.31
C MET A 127 17.32 5.31 1.53
N LEU A 128 18.14 4.25 1.66
CA LEU A 128 17.94 3.23 2.69
C LEU A 128 18.55 3.56 4.06
N GLY A 129 19.27 4.67 4.18
CA GLY A 129 19.96 5.04 5.42
C GLY A 129 21.18 4.14 5.71
N PRO A 130 21.68 4.14 6.96
CA PRO A 130 22.91 3.44 7.33
C PRO A 130 22.74 1.91 7.39
N ASN A 131 23.74 1.17 6.88
CA ASN A 131 23.86 -0.29 6.95
C ASN A 131 22.61 -1.08 6.50
N PRO A 132 22.05 -0.80 5.31
CA PRO A 132 20.78 -1.38 4.91
C PRO A 132 20.92 -2.86 4.53
N THR A 133 20.18 -3.74 5.20
CA THR A 133 20.11 -5.16 4.85
C THR A 133 18.80 -5.50 4.15
N GLN A 134 18.83 -6.45 3.21
CA GLN A 134 17.61 -6.96 2.57
C GLN A 134 16.61 -7.52 3.58
N ARG A 135 17.09 -8.24 4.61
CA ARG A 135 16.27 -8.79 5.70
C ARG A 135 15.50 -7.70 6.43
N ASN A 136 16.16 -6.62 6.84
CA ASN A 136 15.51 -5.56 7.60
C ASN A 136 14.61 -4.70 6.70
N PHE A 137 15.00 -4.49 5.44
CA PHE A 137 14.13 -3.83 4.47
C PHE A 137 12.83 -4.61 4.27
N PHE A 138 12.93 -5.93 4.11
CA PHE A 138 11.79 -6.83 4.03
C PHE A 138 10.91 -6.75 5.28
N ALA A 139 11.51 -6.83 6.47
CA ALA A 139 10.82 -6.69 7.76
C ALA A 139 10.06 -5.36 7.87
N ALA A 140 10.73 -4.25 7.55
CA ALA A 140 10.15 -2.91 7.52
C ALA A 140 8.99 -2.85 6.52
N ARG A 141 9.16 -3.45 5.34
CA ARG A 141 8.15 -3.46 4.29
C ARG A 141 6.87 -4.16 4.72
N ILE A 142 6.98 -5.37 5.26
CA ILE A 142 5.80 -6.14 5.65
C ILE A 142 5.09 -5.53 6.85
N LEU A 143 5.84 -4.92 7.78
CA LEU A 143 5.25 -4.19 8.91
C LEU A 143 4.48 -2.95 8.44
N TRP A 144 5.05 -2.20 7.49
CA TRP A 144 4.40 -1.02 6.92
C TRP A 144 3.05 -1.39 6.29
N ASP A 145 3.02 -2.41 5.42
CA ASP A 145 1.79 -2.88 4.77
C ASP A 145 0.76 -3.36 5.81
N GLU A 146 1.20 -4.09 6.84
CA GLU A 146 0.35 -4.58 7.93
C GLU A 146 -0.19 -3.47 8.82
N ALA A 147 0.61 -2.45 9.12
CA ALA A 147 0.23 -1.30 9.94
C ALA A 147 -0.89 -0.50 9.28
N ILE A 148 -0.77 -0.26 7.97
CA ILE A 148 -1.81 0.40 7.19
C ILE A 148 -3.09 -0.43 7.22
N ALA A 149 -3.00 -1.74 6.91
CA ALA A 149 -4.16 -2.62 6.87
C ALA A 149 -4.85 -2.72 8.24
N SER A 150 -4.08 -2.88 9.32
CA SER A 150 -4.58 -2.93 10.70
C SER A 150 -5.30 -1.64 11.09
N ARG A 151 -4.75 -0.48 10.70
CA ARG A 151 -5.37 0.81 11.00
C ARG A 151 -6.69 1.01 10.25
N ILE A 152 -6.73 0.63 8.97
CA ILE A 152 -7.97 0.68 8.18
C ILE A 152 -9.01 -0.28 8.77
N ASN A 153 -8.62 -1.50 9.15
CA ASN A 153 -9.53 -2.48 9.75
C ASN A 153 -10.14 -1.97 11.06
N SER A 154 -9.33 -1.38 11.95
CA SER A 154 -9.79 -0.75 13.18
C SER A 154 -10.81 0.36 12.89
N TYR A 155 -10.51 1.24 11.92
CA TYR A 155 -11.44 2.31 11.56
C TYR A 155 -12.77 1.77 11.01
N ILE A 156 -12.74 0.83 10.07
CA ILE A 156 -13.96 0.26 9.47
C ILE A 156 -14.80 -0.50 10.51
N SER A 157 -14.15 -1.13 11.51
CA SER A 157 -14.87 -1.79 12.60
C SER A 157 -15.68 -0.81 13.45
N GLU A 158 -15.17 0.41 13.64
CA GLU A 158 -15.86 1.51 14.33
C GLU A 158 -16.86 2.24 13.42
N HIS A 159 -16.62 2.21 12.10
CA HIS A 159 -17.37 2.94 11.07
C HIS A 159 -17.88 2.01 9.93
N PRO A 160 -18.71 0.99 10.21
CA PRO A 160 -19.00 -0.10 9.27
C PRO A 160 -19.82 0.29 8.03
N LYS A 161 -20.35 1.53 7.99
CA LYS A 161 -21.15 2.04 6.86
C LYS A 161 -20.36 3.01 5.97
N GLU A 162 -19.11 3.29 6.31
CA GLU A 162 -18.29 4.26 5.61
C GLU A 162 -17.43 3.60 4.53
N LEU A 163 -17.17 4.36 3.46
CA LEU A 163 -16.21 3.97 2.43
C LEU A 163 -14.86 4.58 2.78
N VAL A 164 -13.85 3.73 2.98
CA VAL A 164 -12.47 4.18 3.15
C VAL A 164 -11.74 4.18 1.81
N VAL A 165 -11.28 5.35 1.38
CA VAL A 165 -10.31 5.48 0.29
C VAL A 165 -8.93 5.70 0.90
N ALA A 166 -7.99 4.80 0.62
CA ALA A 166 -6.60 4.89 1.09
C ALA A 166 -5.68 5.33 -0.05
N LEU A 167 -4.93 6.41 0.17
CA LEU A 167 -3.86 6.84 -0.73
C LEU A 167 -2.56 6.19 -0.28
N VAL A 168 -2.06 5.26 -1.09
CA VAL A 168 -0.85 4.48 -0.84
C VAL A 168 0.00 4.39 -2.10
N GLY A 169 1.32 4.18 -1.94
CA GLY A 169 2.27 4.00 -3.03
C GLY A 169 2.02 2.70 -3.80
N SER A 170 2.34 2.70 -5.10
CA SER A 170 2.02 1.58 -6.01
C SER A 170 2.64 0.24 -5.58
N ASP A 171 3.85 0.25 -5.02
CA ASP A 171 4.50 -0.94 -4.50
C ASP A 171 3.70 -1.59 -3.34
N HIS A 172 2.77 -0.87 -2.67
CA HIS A 172 1.98 -1.38 -1.54
C HIS A 172 0.69 -2.10 -1.98
N VAL A 173 0.32 -2.01 -3.25
CA VAL A 173 -0.95 -2.54 -3.76
C VAL A 173 -0.77 -3.44 -4.98
N LYS A 174 0.36 -3.31 -5.69
CA LYS A 174 0.57 -4.09 -6.91
C LYS A 174 0.90 -5.55 -6.63
N HIS A 175 0.38 -6.43 -7.47
CA HIS A 175 0.68 -7.87 -7.46
C HIS A 175 0.27 -8.65 -6.18
N GLY A 176 -0.64 -8.12 -5.37
CA GLY A 176 -1.16 -8.77 -4.16
C GLY A 176 -0.20 -8.72 -2.97
N PHE A 177 -0.58 -9.35 -1.84
CA PHE A 177 0.18 -9.44 -0.56
C PHE A 177 0.59 -8.14 0.16
N GLY A 178 0.42 -6.99 -0.48
CA GLY A 178 0.52 -5.67 0.14
C GLY A 178 -0.72 -5.31 0.98
N VAL A 179 -1.00 -4.01 1.10
CA VAL A 179 -2.05 -3.45 1.96
C VAL A 179 -3.42 -4.06 1.67
N GLY A 180 -3.84 -4.12 0.41
CA GLY A 180 -5.17 -4.60 0.05
C GLY A 180 -5.41 -6.05 0.48
N TRP A 181 -4.45 -6.93 0.18
CA TRP A 181 -4.51 -8.34 0.56
C TRP A 181 -4.57 -8.56 2.07
N ARG A 182 -3.74 -7.81 2.82
CA ARG A 182 -3.72 -7.87 4.28
C ARG A 182 -5.04 -7.38 4.87
N LEU A 183 -5.60 -6.32 4.33
CA LEU A 183 -6.89 -5.80 4.76
C LEU A 183 -8.01 -6.82 4.50
N GLU A 184 -8.03 -7.48 3.34
CA GLU A 184 -9.01 -8.54 3.07
C GLU A 184 -8.92 -9.70 4.06
N ARG A 185 -7.70 -10.13 4.40
CA ARG A 185 -7.48 -11.14 5.44
C ARG A 185 -8.08 -10.70 6.77
N LEU A 186 -7.82 -9.46 7.18
CA LEU A 186 -8.32 -8.90 8.44
C LEU A 186 -9.85 -8.78 8.47
N LEU A 187 -10.48 -8.58 7.33
CA LEU A 187 -11.95 -8.53 7.17
C LEU A 187 -12.61 -9.93 7.13
N GLY A 188 -11.84 -11.00 7.36
CA GLY A 188 -12.34 -12.38 7.34
C GLY A 188 -12.42 -13.00 5.94
N GLY A 189 -11.89 -12.33 4.92
CA GLY A 189 -11.62 -12.95 3.63
C GLY A 189 -10.40 -13.88 3.70
N ASP A 190 -10.23 -14.75 2.71
CA ASP A 190 -9.05 -15.61 2.60
C ASP A 190 -7.85 -14.90 1.93
N GLY A 191 -8.02 -13.62 1.56
CA GLY A 191 -7.04 -12.84 0.79
C GLY A 191 -6.77 -13.45 -0.59
N SER A 192 -7.59 -14.38 -1.08
CA SER A 192 -7.34 -14.99 -2.38
C SER A 192 -7.38 -13.91 -3.47
N PRO A 193 -6.37 -13.85 -4.37
CA PRO A 193 -6.43 -12.93 -5.49
C PRO A 193 -7.64 -13.25 -6.34
N ILE A 194 -8.17 -12.24 -7.04
CA ILE A 194 -9.15 -12.44 -8.10
C ILE A 194 -8.57 -13.47 -9.09
N ARG A 195 -9.22 -14.65 -9.15
CA ARG A 195 -8.83 -15.77 -9.99
C ARG A 195 -9.50 -15.63 -11.35
N ASP A 196 -8.70 -15.61 -12.41
CA ASP A 196 -9.12 -16.08 -13.73
C ASP A 196 -8.14 -17.18 -14.16
N ASP A 197 -8.36 -18.39 -13.64
CA ASP A 197 -7.55 -19.57 -13.99
C ASP A 197 -8.01 -20.24 -15.29
N GLY A 198 -9.02 -19.68 -15.97
CA GLY A 198 -9.54 -20.21 -17.23
C GLY A 198 -10.25 -21.57 -17.15
N THR A 199 -10.27 -22.22 -15.99
CA THR A 199 -10.63 -23.64 -15.87
C THR A 199 -11.82 -23.92 -14.96
N ASP A 200 -12.16 -23.00 -14.05
CA ASP A 200 -13.27 -23.19 -13.12
C ASP A 200 -14.14 -21.93 -12.97
N ARG A 201 -15.29 -21.89 -13.66
CA ARG A 201 -16.21 -20.73 -13.63
C ARG A 201 -16.84 -20.49 -12.26
N GLU A 202 -16.86 -21.49 -11.37
CA GLU A 202 -17.49 -21.40 -10.04
C GLU A 202 -16.58 -20.80 -8.95
N LYS A 203 -15.27 -20.64 -9.20
CA LYS A 203 -14.31 -20.03 -8.26
C LYS A 203 -13.83 -18.63 -8.68
N LYS A 204 -14.46 -18.03 -9.69
CA LYS A 204 -14.16 -16.66 -10.10
C LYS A 204 -14.69 -15.69 -9.04
N ARG A 205 -13.80 -15.20 -8.19
CA ARG A 205 -14.08 -14.05 -7.35
C ARG A 205 -14.16 -12.83 -8.25
N ASP A 206 -15.36 -12.30 -8.46
CA ASP A 206 -15.52 -11.05 -9.22
C ASP A 206 -14.79 -9.90 -8.47
N PRO A 207 -13.90 -9.13 -9.14
CA PRO A 207 -13.30 -7.93 -8.56
C PRO A 207 -14.32 -6.98 -7.92
N TRP A 208 -15.54 -6.93 -8.46
CA TRP A 208 -16.61 -6.08 -7.96
C TRP A 208 -17.17 -6.56 -6.61
N ASP A 209 -17.11 -7.86 -6.34
CA ASP A 209 -17.62 -8.49 -5.11
C ASP A 209 -16.59 -8.48 -3.96
N ALA A 210 -15.31 -8.20 -4.25
CA ALA A 210 -14.27 -8.11 -3.24
C ALA A 210 -14.50 -6.92 -2.27
N PRO A 211 -14.43 -7.07 -0.93
CA PRO A 211 -14.62 -5.94 -0.01
C PRO A 211 -13.54 -4.87 -0.15
N VAL A 212 -12.35 -5.21 -0.67
CA VAL A 212 -11.25 -4.29 -0.92
C VAL A 212 -10.97 -4.23 -2.42
N LYS A 213 -10.74 -3.03 -2.94
CA LYS A 213 -10.37 -2.80 -4.35
C LYS A 213 -9.08 -2.00 -4.43
N ASN A 214 -8.10 -2.51 -5.17
CA ASN A 214 -6.84 -1.86 -5.49
C ASN A 214 -6.94 -1.22 -6.88
N ILE A 215 -6.72 0.09 -6.94
CA ILE A 215 -6.75 0.86 -8.19
C ILE A 215 -5.39 1.50 -8.38
N LEU A 216 -4.69 1.16 -9.46
CA LEU A 216 -3.45 1.85 -9.84
C LEU A 216 -3.74 3.00 -10.78
N LEU A 217 -3.25 4.19 -10.40
CA LEU A 217 -3.43 5.42 -11.15
C LEU A 217 -2.22 5.67 -12.07
N ASN A 218 -2.48 5.75 -13.38
CA ASN A 218 -1.48 6.04 -14.43
C ASN A 218 -0.19 5.21 -14.32
N PRO A 219 -0.23 3.88 -14.14
CA PRO A 219 0.98 3.11 -13.98
C PRO A 219 1.85 3.20 -15.23
N THR A 220 3.15 3.32 -15.00
CA THR A 220 4.18 3.28 -16.03
C THR A 220 4.67 1.84 -16.28
N ALA A 221 5.30 1.62 -17.43
CA ALA A 221 5.99 0.35 -17.72
C ALA A 221 7.03 -0.01 -16.63
N LYS A 222 7.68 0.99 -16.03
CA LYS A 222 8.60 0.80 -14.92
C LYS A 222 7.89 0.25 -13.67
N GLU A 223 6.73 0.81 -13.32
CA GLU A 223 5.96 0.41 -12.15
C GLU A 223 5.34 -0.98 -12.29
N SER A 224 4.98 -1.38 -13.51
CA SER A 224 4.53 -2.74 -13.83
C SER A 224 5.67 -3.76 -13.98
N GLY A 225 6.93 -3.39 -13.73
CA GLY A 225 8.07 -4.31 -13.87
C GLY A 225 8.47 -4.61 -15.32
N SER A 226 8.05 -3.79 -16.27
CA SER A 226 8.29 -3.90 -17.71
C SER A 226 9.47 -3.02 -18.15
N TYR A 227 10.62 -3.19 -17.50
CA TYR A 227 11.81 -2.38 -17.77
C TYR A 227 12.29 -2.55 -19.22
N GLY A 228 12.55 -1.43 -19.90
CA GLY A 228 13.10 -1.43 -21.27
C GLY A 228 12.09 -1.72 -22.38
N VAL A 229 10.80 -1.93 -22.06
CA VAL A 229 9.74 -2.11 -23.06
C VAL A 229 8.60 -1.11 -22.84
N PRO A 230 8.01 -0.51 -23.88
CA PRO A 230 6.95 0.49 -23.75
C PRO A 230 5.56 -0.16 -23.54
N LYS A 231 5.49 -1.18 -22.67
CA LYS A 231 4.30 -2.01 -22.43
C LYS A 231 4.09 -2.22 -20.93
N LEU A 232 2.85 -2.47 -20.52
CA LEU A 232 2.51 -2.81 -19.13
C LEU A 232 2.39 -4.34 -18.98
N ASN A 233 3.10 -4.90 -18.01
CA ASN A 233 2.83 -6.25 -17.52
C ASN A 233 1.64 -6.16 -16.56
N LEU A 234 0.48 -6.59 -17.03
CA LEU A 234 -0.76 -6.57 -16.25
C LEU A 234 -0.89 -7.75 -15.29
N VAL A 235 -0.01 -8.75 -15.39
CA VAL A 235 0.02 -9.94 -14.56
C VAL A 235 1.49 -10.32 -14.34
N ILE A 236 1.83 -10.79 -13.14
CA ILE A 236 3.09 -11.51 -12.88
C ILE A 236 2.81 -12.99 -12.62
N GLY A 237 3.73 -13.84 -13.08
CA GLY A 237 3.81 -15.25 -12.74
C GLY A 237 4.45 -16.08 -13.86
N TYR A 238 4.59 -17.38 -13.62
CA TYR A 238 5.15 -18.33 -14.57
C TYR A 238 4.01 -19.09 -15.25
N ALA A 239 4.11 -19.32 -16.57
CA ALA A 239 3.06 -19.97 -17.37
C ALA A 239 2.64 -21.36 -16.82
N GLU A 240 3.57 -22.08 -16.18
CA GLU A 240 3.32 -23.42 -15.60
C GLU A 240 2.61 -23.40 -14.24
N LYS A 241 2.37 -22.21 -13.67
CA LYS A 241 1.88 -22.00 -12.30
C LYS A 241 0.71 -21.00 -12.27
N LEU A 242 -0.33 -21.30 -13.03
CA LEU A 242 -1.49 -20.40 -13.24
C LEU A 242 -2.19 -19.96 -11.95
N GLU A 243 -2.29 -20.84 -10.95
CA GLU A 243 -2.88 -20.57 -9.63
C GLU A 243 -2.19 -19.45 -8.83
N TYR A 244 -1.00 -19.10 -9.29
CA TYR A 244 -0.12 -18.13 -8.68
C TYR A 244 0.05 -16.85 -9.47
N LEU A 245 -0.63 -16.73 -10.62
CA LEU A 245 -0.73 -15.46 -11.32
C LEU A 245 -1.30 -14.40 -10.38
N ARG A 246 -0.72 -13.21 -10.44
CA ARG A 246 -1.20 -12.06 -9.67
C ARG A 246 -1.40 -10.87 -10.61
N PRO A 247 -2.61 -10.30 -10.68
CA PRO A 247 -2.84 -9.12 -11.49
C PRO A 247 -2.02 -7.95 -10.96
N LEU A 248 -1.72 -6.99 -11.83
CA LEU A 248 -1.02 -5.75 -11.46
C LEU A 248 -1.82 -4.98 -10.41
N ALA A 249 -3.14 -4.90 -10.56
CA ALA A 249 -4.12 -4.42 -9.58
C ALA A 249 -5.52 -4.89 -10.04
N ASP A 250 -6.55 -4.69 -9.21
CA ASP A 250 -7.93 -5.03 -9.57
C ASP A 250 -8.43 -4.14 -10.69
N PHE A 251 -8.03 -2.85 -10.65
CA PHE A 251 -8.29 -1.88 -11.70
C PHE A 251 -7.05 -1.04 -12.01
N VAL A 252 -6.94 -0.63 -13.28
CA VAL A 252 -5.96 0.36 -13.73
C VAL A 252 -6.71 1.55 -14.31
N TRP A 253 -6.44 2.74 -13.79
CA TRP A 253 -7.08 3.98 -14.23
C TRP A 253 -6.06 4.90 -14.88
N PHE A 254 -6.35 5.40 -16.08
CA PHE A 254 -5.59 6.48 -16.70
C PHE A 254 -6.38 7.79 -16.77
N SER A 255 -5.73 8.91 -16.41
CA SER A 255 -6.33 10.24 -16.51
C SER A 255 -6.51 10.70 -17.96
N LYS A 256 -5.78 10.07 -18.89
CA LYS A 256 -5.92 10.21 -20.34
C LYS A 256 -5.83 8.83 -20.96
N SER A 257 -6.61 8.57 -22.02
CA SER A 257 -6.54 7.29 -22.73
C SER A 257 -5.09 6.96 -23.09
N PRO A 258 -4.53 5.84 -22.60
CA PRO A 258 -3.16 5.47 -22.91
C PRO A 258 -3.06 5.06 -24.37
N ARG A 259 -1.85 5.12 -24.92
CA ARG A 259 -1.60 4.54 -26.26
C ARG A 259 -1.92 3.05 -26.23
N VAL A 260 -2.64 2.54 -27.22
CA VAL A 260 -2.99 1.11 -27.33
C VAL A 260 -1.75 0.22 -27.23
N SER A 261 -0.61 0.67 -27.74
CA SER A 261 0.68 -0.04 -27.65
C SER A 261 1.15 -0.29 -26.22
N LEU A 262 0.78 0.58 -25.27
CA LEU A 262 1.11 0.46 -23.85
C LEU A 262 0.38 -0.73 -23.20
N ILE A 263 -0.84 -1.04 -23.64
CA ILE A 263 -1.70 -2.11 -23.10
C ILE A 263 -1.67 -3.34 -24.03
N SER A 264 -0.56 -3.62 -24.68
CA SER A 264 -0.56 -4.66 -25.73
C SER A 264 -0.71 -6.07 -25.15
N ARG A 265 -1.96 -6.55 -25.21
CA ARG A 265 -2.51 -7.88 -24.90
C ARG A 265 -2.41 -8.26 -23.42
N MET A 266 -3.57 -8.28 -22.73
CA MET A 266 -3.79 -9.34 -21.74
C MET A 266 -3.51 -10.63 -22.51
N MET A 267 -2.36 -11.27 -22.25
CA MET A 267 -2.20 -12.63 -22.72
C MET A 267 -3.32 -13.39 -22.01
N ASP A 268 -4.32 -13.80 -22.79
CA ASP A 268 -5.12 -14.93 -22.40
C ASP A 268 -4.10 -16.04 -22.10
N PRO A 269 -3.93 -16.49 -20.84
CA PRO A 269 -2.88 -17.43 -20.47
C PRO A 269 -3.04 -18.81 -21.15
N ILE A 270 -4.03 -18.95 -22.04
CA ILE A 270 -4.49 -20.17 -22.69
C ILE A 270 -4.06 -20.28 -24.17
N ASN A 271 -3.28 -19.34 -24.74
CA ASN A 271 -2.71 -19.50 -26.10
C ASN A 271 -1.19 -19.43 -26.15
#